data_AF-A0A1H6V0S5-F1
#
_entry.id   AF-A0A1H6V0S5-F1
#
_cell.length_a   1.000
_cell.length_b   1.000
_cell.length_c   1.000
_cell.angle_alpha   90.00
_cell.angle_beta   90.00
_cell.angle_gamma   90.00
#
_symmetry.space_group_name_H-M   'P 1'
#
loop_
_entity.id
_entity.type
_entity.pdbx_description
1 polymer ?
#
loop_
_entity_poly.entity_id
_entity_poly.type
_entity_poly.pdbx_seq_one_letter_code
_entity_poly.pdbx_strand_id
1 'polypeptide(L)' 'MKWTDTQDIAMALTDKHPEIDPQQVRFTDLHRWVMELDGFDDDPNRSSEKILEAIQAAWIEDADY' A
#
# COMPACT_ATOMS: atom_id res chain seq x y z
N MET A 1 2.14 -8.22 -8.29
CA MET A 1 1.99 -7.95 -6.85
C MET A 1 0.68 -8.52 -6.35
N LYS A 2 0.72 -9.13 -5.16
CA LYS A 2 -0.44 -9.59 -4.41
C LYS A 2 -0.59 -8.82 -3.11
N TRP A 3 -1.77 -8.90 -2.49
CA TRP A 3 -2.03 -8.28 -1.19
C TRP A 3 -1.05 -8.70 -0.08
N THR A 4 -0.41 -9.87 -0.21
CA THR A 4 0.60 -10.36 0.74
C THR A 4 1.98 -9.75 0.53
N ASP A 5 2.25 -9.16 -0.64
CA ASP A 5 3.54 -8.55 -0.99
C ASP A 5 3.60 -7.12 -0.44
N THR A 6 3.42 -6.95 0.87
CA THR A 6 3.23 -5.64 1.50
C THR A 6 4.40 -4.69 1.30
N GLN A 7 5.62 -5.21 1.29
CA GLN A 7 6.86 -4.46 1.05
C GLN A 7 6.95 -3.95 -0.40
N ASP A 8 6.62 -4.80 -1.38
CA ASP A 8 6.66 -4.44 -2.80
C ASP A 8 5.61 -3.38 -3.12
N ILE A 9 4.41 -3.54 -2.53
CA ILE A 9 3.34 -2.56 -2.61
C ILE A 9 3.77 -1.23 -1.96
N ALA A 10 4.34 -1.27 -0.75
CA ALA A 10 4.81 -0.08 -0.05
C ALA A 10 5.82 0.70 -0.88
N MET A 11 6.86 0.04 -1.40
CA MET A 11 7.87 0.66 -2.25
C MET A 11 7.25 1.29 -3.51
N ALA A 12 6.29 0.61 -4.15
CA ALA A 12 5.59 1.14 -5.32
C ALA A 12 4.70 2.36 -4.97
N LEU A 13 4.11 2.37 -3.77
CA LEU A 13 3.36 3.51 -3.26
C LEU A 13 4.30 4.69 -2.91
N THR A 14 5.46 4.45 -2.29
CA THR A 14 6.48 5.47 -2.03
C THR A 14 6.94 6.13 -3.33
N ASP A 15 7.23 5.33 -4.37
CA ASP A 15 7.69 5.85 -5.68
C ASP A 15 6.60 6.67 -6.39
N LYS A 16 5.34 6.20 -6.37
CA LYS A 16 4.21 6.94 -6.97
C LYS A 16 3.78 8.17 -6.16
N HIS A 17 3.89 8.11 -4.85
CA HIS A 17 3.35 9.09 -3.91
C HIS A 17 4.39 9.54 -2.86
N PRO A 18 5.55 10.09 -3.28
CA PRO A 18 6.64 10.44 -2.37
C PRO A 18 6.32 11.63 -1.44
N GLU A 19 5.30 12.42 -1.77
CA GLU A 19 4.86 13.58 -1.00
C GLU A 19 3.72 13.26 -0.02
N ILE A 20 3.21 12.02 -0.04
CA ILE A 20 2.11 11.60 0.81
C ILE A 20 2.67 11.02 2.10
N ASP A 21 2.13 11.47 3.23
CA ASP A 21 2.43 10.88 4.54
C ASP A 21 1.58 9.61 4.73
N PRO A 22 2.18 8.41 4.68
CA PRO A 22 1.46 7.16 4.81
C PRO A 22 0.75 7.01 6.16
N GLN A 23 1.17 7.71 7.23
CA GLN A 23 0.51 7.68 8.53
C GLN A 23 -0.86 8.37 8.51
N GLN A 24 -1.07 9.32 7.59
CA GLN A 24 -2.33 10.05 7.43
C GLN A 24 -3.26 9.43 6.38
N VAL A 25 -2.80 8.42 5.65
CA VAL A 25 -3.56 7.74 4.60
C VAL A 25 -4.69 6.92 5.21
N ARG A 26 -5.89 7.03 4.64
CA ARG A 26 -7.03 6.19 5.03
C ARG A 26 -6.96 4.87 4.29
N PHE A 27 -7.42 3.79 4.93
CA PHE A 27 -7.47 2.46 4.31
C PHE A 27 -8.27 2.41 3.00
N THR A 28 -9.30 3.25 2.84
CA THR A 28 -10.05 3.37 1.58
C THR A 28 -9.20 3.93 0.45
N ASP A 29 -8.36 4.93 0.74
CA ASP A 29 -7.46 5.53 -0.24
C ASP A 29 -6.29 4.59 -0.53
N LEU A 30 -5.74 3.98 0.51
CA LEU A 30 -4.69 2.95 0.37
C LEU A 30 -5.14 1.80 -0.52
N HIS A 31 -6.32 1.22 -0.24
CA HIS A 31 -6.89 0.14 -1.04
C HIS A 31 -7.00 0.53 -2.51
N ARG A 32 -7.52 1.73 -2.77
CA ARG A 32 -7.64 2.26 -4.11
C ARG A 32 -6.28 2.40 -4.80
N TRP A 33 -5.29 3.00 -4.14
CA TRP A 33 -3.96 3.17 -4.74
C TRP A 33 -3.26 1.86 -5.02
N VAL A 34 -3.41 0.86 -4.13
CA VAL A 34 -2.88 -0.50 -4.35
C VAL A 34 -3.50 -1.12 -5.61
N MET A 35 -4.81 -0.97 -5.83
CA MET A 35 -5.46 -1.43 -7.06
C MET A 35 -5.03 -0.64 -8.31
N GLU A 36 -4.56 0.59 -8.16
CA GLU A 36 -4.05 1.44 -9.25
C GLU A 36 -2.53 1.23 -9.50
N LEU A 37 -1.87 0.32 -8.77
CA LEU A 37 -0.46 -0.02 -9.02
C LEU A 37 -0.30 -0.87 -10.28
N ASP A 38 0.69 -0.50 -11.09
CA ASP A 38 1.03 -1.27 -12.29
C ASP A 38 1.61 -2.63 -11.88
N GLY A 39 1.03 -3.72 -12.37
CA GLY A 39 1.41 -5.08 -11.98
C GLY A 39 0.75 -5.63 -10.72
N PHE A 40 -0.22 -4.93 -10.13
CA PHE A 40 -1.11 -5.53 -9.13
C PHE A 40 -2.12 -6.48 -9.80
N ASP A 41 -2.15 -7.75 -9.37
CA ASP A 41 -2.95 -8.82 -10.00
C ASP A 41 -3.55 -9.74 -8.91
N ASP A 42 -4.25 -9.16 -7.95
CA ASP A 42 -4.97 -9.90 -6.90
C ASP A 42 -6.40 -9.39 -6.75
N ASP A 43 -7.25 -10.17 -6.10
CA ASP A 43 -8.67 -9.85 -5.98
C ASP A 43 -8.87 -8.65 -5.03
N PRO A 44 -9.53 -7.56 -5.47
CA PRO A 44 -9.82 -6.41 -4.61
C PRO A 44 -10.52 -6.76 -3.31
N ASN A 45 -11.31 -7.84 -3.27
CA ASN A 45 -12.05 -8.26 -2.08
C ASN A 45 -11.22 -9.08 -1.09
N ARG A 46 -9.97 -9.45 -1.46
CA ARG A 46 -9.03 -10.11 -0.54
C ARG A 46 -8.34 -9.16 0.42
N SER A 47 -8.46 -7.85 0.20
CA SER A 47 -8.00 -6.87 1.17
C SER A 47 -8.79 -7.00 2.48
N SER A 48 -8.07 -7.09 3.59
CA SER A 48 -8.65 -6.99 4.93
C SER A 48 -7.96 -5.84 5.68
N GLU A 49 -8.59 -5.34 6.75
CA GLU A 49 -8.02 -4.25 7.56
C GLU A 49 -6.59 -4.57 8.02
N LYS A 50 -6.30 -5.84 8.38
CA LYS A 50 -4.95 -6.28 8.75
C LYS A 50 -3.93 -6.20 7.62
N ILE A 51 -4.35 -6.49 6.39
CA ILE A 51 -3.47 -6.38 5.22
C ILE A 51 -3.19 -4.92 4.92
N LEU A 52 -4.21 -4.08 4.94
CA LEU A 52 -4.07 -2.65 4.69
C LEU A 52 -3.21 -1.99 5.78
N GLU A 53 -3.38 -2.39 7.05
CA GLU A 53 -2.52 -2.00 8.15
C GLU A 53 -1.06 -2.42 7.92
N ALA A 54 -0.82 -3.66 7.47
CA ALA A 54 0.54 -4.15 7.20
C ALA A 54 1.21 -3.44 6.02
N ILE A 55 0.46 -3.09 4.98
CA ILE A 55 0.94 -2.28 3.85
C ILE A 55 1.26 -0.86 4.33
N GLN A 56 0.35 -0.25 5.11
CA GLN A 56 0.56 1.08 5.64
C GLN A 56 1.80 1.13 6.54
N ALA A 57 1.97 0.15 7.44
CA ALA A 57 3.14 0.05 8.31
C ALA A 57 4.43 -0.06 7.48
N ALA A 58 4.47 -0.95 6.49
CA ALA A 58 5.60 -1.10 5.59
C ALA A 58 5.91 0.20 4.84
N TRP A 59 4.89 0.91 4.39
CA TRP A 59 5.05 2.19 3.69
C TRP A 59 5.56 3.30 4.61
N ILE A 60 5.10 3.35 5.87
CA ILE A 60 5.64 4.28 6.87
C ILE A 60 7.12 4.00 7.12
N GLU A 61 7.49 2.73 7.30
CA GLU A 61 8.89 2.33 7.51
C GLU A 61 9.79 2.72 6.32
N ASP A 62 9.28 2.57 5.10
CA ASP A 62 10.00 2.89 3.86
C ASP A 62 10.13 4.42 3.64
N ALA A 63 9.08 5.19 3.97
CA ALA A 63 9.07 6.65 3.83
C ALA A 63 9.90 7.40 4.89
N ASP A 64 10.16 6.76 6.05
CA ASP A 64 10.97 7.34 7.15
C ASP A 64 12.49 7.10 6.96
N TYR A 65 12.88 6.30 5.97
CA TYR A 65 14.27 5.90 5.69
C TYR A 65 14.95 6.75 4.60
#